data_AF-A0A6S8XDX0-F1
#
_entry.id   AF-A0A6S8XDX0-F1
#
_cell.length_a   1.000
_cell.length_b   1.000
_cell.length_c   1.000
_cell.angle_alpha   90.00
_cell.angle_beta   90.00
_cell.angle_gamma   90.00
#
_symmetry.space_group_name_H-M   'P 1'
#
loop_
_entity.id
_entity.type
_entity.pdbx_description
1 polymer ?
#
loop_
_entity_poly.entity_id
_entity_poly.type
_entity_poly.pdbx_seq_one_letter_code
_entity_poly.pdbx_strand_id
1 'polypeptide(L)'
;MTVSNENDVSADFFTVETIDGGIQKHPFCLADDIPAITHNSRAVKTAIEFTMNVPEPISGLRLDTTVVRNKENGGSNCYYNIYNLDFSDPPPPSPCIEISKKKFYWKTKKNGKVVNKNCIWLAKKNVDEIENICAMMEAEGPKGLAKDVCQATCETCPSECFQATSNKFFYKMKKGNPFYKNCLWLSKRTDDKIAEICLKENLDPSDKYPPAMIGCPVTCESCGGVEPQ
;
A
#
# COMPACT_ATOMS: atom_id res chain seq x y z
N MET A 1 -2.34 35.13 -8.65
CA MET A 1 -1.20 34.22 -8.50
C MET A 1 -0.82 34.30 -7.04
N THR A 2 -1.34 33.38 -6.24
CA THR A 2 -1.09 33.30 -4.81
C THR A 2 -0.79 31.84 -4.56
N VAL A 3 0.46 31.56 -4.22
CA VAL A 3 0.93 30.24 -3.82
C VAL A 3 0.47 30.05 -2.38
N SER A 4 -0.52 29.21 -2.16
CA SER A 4 -0.88 28.70 -0.84
C SER A 4 0.09 27.58 -0.48
N ASN A 5 0.84 27.76 0.61
CA ASN A 5 1.65 26.71 1.22
C ASN A 5 0.73 25.59 1.72
N GLU A 6 1.02 24.34 1.37
CA GLU A 6 0.30 23.13 1.79
C GLU A 6 0.48 22.74 3.27
N ASN A 7 1.00 23.64 4.12
CA ASN A 7 1.21 23.36 5.55
C ASN A 7 0.29 24.17 6.48
N ASP A 8 -0.70 24.88 5.96
CA ASP A 8 -1.69 25.60 6.76
C ASP A 8 -2.89 24.69 7.06
N VAL A 9 -2.65 23.64 7.85
CA VAL A 9 -3.73 22.80 8.40
C VAL A 9 -4.40 23.62 9.51
N SER A 10 -5.36 24.42 9.05
CA SER A 10 -6.24 25.30 9.81
C SER A 10 -6.61 24.78 11.21
N ALA A 11 -6.58 25.68 12.19
CA ALA A 11 -7.03 25.53 13.57
C ALA A 11 -8.51 25.12 13.76
N ASP A 12 -9.24 24.77 12.70
CA ASP A 12 -10.67 24.45 12.68
C ASP A 12 -11.00 22.99 13.04
N PHE A 13 -10.02 22.10 13.22
CA PHE A 13 -10.28 20.68 13.50
C PHE A 13 -10.51 20.35 14.99
N PHE A 14 -10.34 21.31 15.91
CA PHE A 14 -10.41 21.07 17.35
C PHE A 14 -11.55 21.84 18.02
N THR A 15 -12.63 21.12 18.37
CA THR A 15 -13.61 21.59 19.35
C THR A 15 -13.22 21.05 20.73
N VAL A 16 -12.75 21.94 21.62
CA VAL A 16 -12.48 21.58 23.02
C VAL A 16 -13.75 21.84 23.82
N GLU A 17 -14.48 20.78 24.15
CA GLU A 17 -15.56 20.86 25.15
C GLU A 17 -14.98 20.60 26.54
N THR A 18 -15.34 21.47 27.49
CA THR A 18 -14.81 21.39 28.86
C THR A 18 -15.75 20.58 29.74
N ILE A 19 -15.34 19.37 30.11
CA ILE A 19 -16.17 18.49 30.95
C ILE A 19 -16.05 18.87 32.44
N ASP A 20 -15.00 19.60 32.85
CA ASP A 20 -14.81 20.01 34.25
C ASP A 20 -13.96 21.29 34.40
N GLY A 21 -14.53 22.46 34.09
CA GLY A 21 -14.18 23.80 34.61
C GLY A 21 -12.72 24.31 34.61
N GLY A 22 -11.73 23.60 34.09
CA GLY A 22 -10.30 23.90 34.31
C GLY A 22 -9.38 23.69 33.12
N ILE A 23 -9.91 23.28 31.97
CA ILE A 23 -9.16 23.18 30.71
C ILE A 23 -9.59 24.38 29.87
N GLN A 24 -8.65 25.23 29.47
CA GLN A 24 -8.95 26.38 28.61
C GLN A 24 -7.83 26.52 27.58
N LYS A 25 -8.16 27.03 26.38
CA LYS A 25 -7.13 27.55 25.47
C LYS A 25 -6.39 28.66 26.21
N HIS A 26 -5.10 28.49 26.51
CA HIS A 26 -4.36 29.50 27.26
C HIS A 26 -3.97 30.64 26.32
N PRO A 27 -4.33 31.89 26.60
CA PRO A 27 -4.07 33.01 25.69
C PRO A 27 -2.58 33.34 25.52
N PHE A 28 -1.71 32.85 26.43
CA PHE A 28 -0.28 33.18 26.44
C PHE A 28 0.65 32.00 26.19
N CYS A 29 0.14 30.76 26.17
CA CYS A 29 0.96 29.58 25.88
C CYS A 29 0.74 29.14 24.46
N LEU A 30 1.26 29.92 23.51
CA LEU A 30 1.36 29.54 22.11
C LEU A 30 2.76 28.99 21.87
N ALA A 31 2.86 27.75 21.39
CA ALA A 31 4.08 27.18 20.86
C ALA A 31 3.82 26.92 19.37
N ASP A 32 4.49 27.67 18.51
CA ASP A 32 4.54 27.46 17.05
C ASP A 32 3.17 27.26 16.37
N ASP A 33 2.17 28.07 16.75
CA ASP A 33 0.81 28.07 16.18
C ASP A 33 -0.01 26.76 16.35
N ILE A 34 0.52 25.79 17.12
CA ILE A 34 -0.21 24.56 17.45
C ILE A 34 -1.13 24.84 18.66
N PRO A 35 -2.45 24.53 18.58
CA PRO A 35 -3.35 24.70 19.72
C PRO A 35 -2.96 23.76 20.86
N ALA A 36 -2.21 24.29 21.82
CA ALA A 36 -1.83 23.58 23.04
C ALA A 36 -3.02 23.50 24.00
N ILE A 37 -3.30 22.30 24.51
CA ILE A 37 -4.24 22.11 25.63
C ILE A 37 -3.45 22.29 26.92
N THR A 38 -3.86 23.26 27.74
CA THR A 38 -3.21 23.57 29.03
C THR A 38 -4.18 23.33 30.19
N HIS A 39 -3.62 23.07 31.37
CA HIS A 39 -4.37 23.02 32.62
C HIS A 39 -3.95 24.19 33.53
N ASN A 40 -4.87 25.11 33.85
CA ASN A 40 -4.54 26.33 34.61
C ASN A 40 -4.71 26.17 36.14
N SER A 41 -4.44 25.00 36.70
CA SER A 41 -4.49 24.86 38.15
C SER A 41 -3.35 24.00 38.67
N ARG A 42 -2.75 24.43 39.79
CA ARG A 42 -1.83 23.62 40.58
C ARG A 42 -2.50 22.37 41.19
N ALA A 43 -3.77 22.11 40.88
CA ALA A 43 -4.46 20.92 41.32
C ALA A 43 -3.94 19.71 40.54
N VAL A 44 -3.59 18.66 41.26
CA VAL A 44 -3.31 17.36 40.68
C VAL A 44 -4.60 16.87 40.01
N LYS A 45 -4.56 16.65 38.70
CA LYS A 45 -5.65 16.04 37.94
C LYS A 45 -5.24 14.61 37.59
N THR A 46 -6.16 13.69 37.77
CA THR A 46 -5.94 12.25 37.51
C THR A 46 -6.22 11.86 36.05
N ALA A 47 -6.99 12.67 35.33
CA ALA A 47 -7.31 12.46 33.91
C ALA A 47 -7.60 13.79 33.20
N ILE A 48 -7.38 13.81 31.89
CA ILE A 48 -7.77 14.88 30.96
C ILE A 48 -8.49 14.17 29.80
N GLU A 49 -9.69 14.61 29.48
CA GLU A 49 -10.48 14.09 28.35
C GLU A 49 -10.67 15.21 27.32
N PHE A 50 -10.59 14.84 26.04
CA PHE A 50 -10.89 15.74 24.92
C PHE A 50 -11.45 14.93 23.75
N THR A 51 -12.23 15.59 22.90
CA THR A 51 -12.80 15.00 21.69
C THR A 51 -12.11 15.60 20.47
N MET A 52 -11.73 14.75 19.51
CA MET A 52 -11.11 15.16 18.25
C MET A 52 -11.99 14.72 17.08
N ASN A 53 -12.39 15.67 16.24
CA ASN A 53 -13.13 15.38 15.02
C ASN A 53 -12.11 15.07 13.92
N VAL A 54 -11.95 13.80 13.60
CA VAL A 54 -11.02 13.34 12.57
C VAL A 54 -11.77 13.22 11.24
N PRO A 55 -11.26 13.76 10.13
CA PRO A 55 -11.88 13.58 8.82
C PRO A 55 -11.87 12.09 8.42
N GLU A 56 -12.98 11.59 7.90
CA GLU A 56 -13.09 10.20 7.42
C GLU A 56 -12.48 10.02 6.01
N PRO A 57 -11.91 8.84 5.68
CA PRO A 57 -11.36 7.80 6.54
C PRO A 57 -9.83 7.88 6.61
N ILE A 58 -9.26 7.98 7.81
CA ILE A 58 -7.81 7.82 8.04
C ILE A 58 -7.45 6.35 8.27
N SER A 59 -6.35 5.89 7.69
CA SER A 59 -5.87 4.50 7.77
C SER A 59 -5.11 4.19 9.06
N GLY A 60 -4.61 5.23 9.75
CA GLY A 60 -3.93 5.13 11.03
C GLY A 60 -3.87 6.49 11.72
N LEU A 61 -4.00 6.48 13.05
CA LEU A 61 -3.83 7.65 13.91
C LEU A 61 -2.75 7.33 14.94
N ARG A 62 -1.63 8.04 14.89
CA ARG A 62 -0.67 8.02 15.99
C ARG A 62 -0.82 9.31 16.79
N LEU A 63 -1.00 9.15 18.10
CA LEU A 63 -1.09 10.25 19.06
C LEU A 63 0.11 10.18 19.99
N ASP A 64 1.15 10.96 19.71
CA ASP A 64 2.26 11.12 20.64
C ASP A 64 1.96 12.28 21.59
N THR A 65 1.98 12.03 22.90
CA THR A 65 1.75 13.05 23.93
C THR A 65 3.08 13.41 24.59
N THR A 66 3.45 14.68 24.55
CA THR A 66 4.63 15.19 25.27
C THR A 66 4.22 16.27 26.26
N VAL A 67 4.54 16.06 27.55
CA VAL A 67 4.37 17.09 28.58
C VAL A 67 5.57 18.03 28.51
N VAL A 68 5.37 19.26 28.07
CA VAL A 68 6.41 20.28 28.03
C VAL A 68 6.27 21.22 29.23
N ARG A 69 7.40 21.54 29.86
CA ARG A 69 7.49 22.57 30.89
C ARG A 69 8.22 23.77 30.30
N ASN A 70 7.49 24.86 30.06
CA ASN A 70 8.09 26.11 29.61
C ASN A 70 8.14 27.12 30.77
N LYS A 71 9.26 27.84 30.89
CA LYS A 71 9.42 28.96 31.82
C LYS A 71 9.27 30.24 31.02
N GLU A 72 8.12 30.91 31.16
CA GLU A 72 7.96 32.23 30.58
C GLU A 72 8.78 33.28 31.36
N ASN A 73 9.20 34.33 30.65
CA ASN A 73 9.87 35.51 31.19
C ASN A 73 8.93 36.29 32.11
N GLY A 74 8.73 35.77 33.32
CA GLY A 74 7.75 36.23 34.31
C GLY A 74 7.59 35.31 35.51
N GLY A 75 8.20 34.11 35.49
CA GLY A 75 8.34 33.23 36.66
C GLY A 75 7.26 32.16 36.82
N SER A 76 6.24 32.15 35.96
CA SER A 76 5.24 31.08 35.94
C SER A 76 5.73 29.92 35.07
N ASN A 77 5.65 28.69 35.60
CA ASN A 77 5.87 27.48 34.81
C ASN A 77 4.54 27.11 34.14
N CYS A 78 4.56 27.00 32.81
CA CYS A 78 3.42 26.49 32.04
C CYS A 78 3.67 25.03 31.72
N TYR A 79 2.65 24.19 31.90
CA TYR A 79 2.65 22.79 31.48
C TYR A 79 1.59 22.63 30.41
N TYR A 80 2.00 22.10 29.26
CA TYR A 80 1.09 21.80 28.18
C TYR A 80 1.46 20.49 27.53
N ASN A 81 0.44 19.81 26.99
CA ASN A 81 0.63 18.62 26.19
C ASN A 81 0.71 19.01 24.72
N ILE A 82 1.76 18.58 24.05
CA ILE A 82 1.83 18.60 22.59
C ILE A 82 1.32 17.25 22.10
N TYR A 83 0.35 17.30 21.20
CA TYR A 83 -0.18 16.14 20.50
C TYR A 83 0.33 16.18 19.06
N ASN A 84 1.24 15.29 18.72
CA ASN A 84 1.64 15.12 17.32
C ASN A 84 0.71 14.08 16.71
N LEU A 85 -0.04 14.52 15.69
CA LEU A 85 -0.84 13.65 14.86
C LEU A 85 -0.01 13.29 13.63
N ASP A 86 0.35 12.02 13.53
CA ASP A 86 0.97 11.48 12.32
C ASP A 86 -0.08 10.67 11.58
N PHE A 87 -0.47 11.17 10.41
CA PHE A 87 -1.28 10.46 9.44
C PHE A 87 -0.33 9.71 8.52
N SER A 88 0.09 8.52 8.92
CA SER A 88 0.83 7.65 8.00
C SER A 88 -0.13 7.19 6.92
N ASP A 89 0.18 7.45 5.66
CA ASP A 89 -0.48 6.77 4.54
C ASP A 89 -0.52 5.26 4.84
N PRO A 90 -1.62 4.56 4.49
CA PRO A 90 -1.62 3.11 4.61
C PRO A 90 -0.37 2.59 3.86
N PRO A 91 0.37 1.62 4.44
CA PRO A 91 1.52 1.08 3.74
C PRO A 91 1.08 0.68 2.33
N PRO A 92 1.83 1.07 1.29
CA PRO A 92 1.43 0.80 -0.08
C PRO A 92 1.10 -0.69 -0.20
N PRO A 93 -0.03 -1.04 -0.83
CA PRO A 93 -0.50 -2.41 -0.87
C PRO A 93 0.62 -3.28 -1.44
N SER A 94 1.02 -4.29 -0.68
CA SER A 94 2.14 -5.14 -1.05
C SER A 94 1.96 -5.70 -2.46
N PRO A 95 3.03 -5.75 -3.29
CA PRO A 95 2.93 -6.19 -4.66
C PRO A 95 2.35 -7.60 -4.77
N CYS A 96 1.43 -7.79 -5.71
CA CYS A 96 0.73 -9.06 -5.90
C CYS A 96 1.56 -9.98 -6.81
N ILE A 97 2.24 -10.97 -6.23
CA ILE A 97 3.05 -11.95 -6.98
C ILE A 97 2.30 -13.28 -7.13
N GLU A 98 1.91 -13.59 -8.35
CA GLU A 98 1.31 -14.89 -8.67
C GLU A 98 2.37 -15.94 -9.03
N ILE A 99 2.49 -16.98 -8.19
CA ILE A 99 3.35 -18.13 -8.45
C ILE A 99 2.64 -19.09 -9.42
N SER A 100 3.06 -19.09 -10.68
CA SER A 100 2.28 -19.69 -11.77
C SER A 100 2.21 -21.23 -11.71
N LYS A 101 3.07 -21.87 -10.90
CA LYS A 101 3.05 -23.32 -10.63
C LYS A 101 2.14 -23.71 -9.45
N LYS A 102 1.67 -22.75 -8.65
CA LYS A 102 0.74 -23.00 -7.53
C LYS A 102 -0.54 -23.59 -8.11
N LYS A 103 -1.09 -24.60 -7.42
CA LYS A 103 -2.25 -25.34 -7.88
C LYS A 103 -3.51 -24.86 -7.15
N PHE A 104 -4.58 -24.69 -7.89
CA PHE A 104 -5.92 -24.36 -7.42
C PHE A 104 -6.90 -25.50 -7.76
N TYR A 105 -8.02 -25.53 -7.05
CA TYR A 105 -9.13 -26.44 -7.32
C TYR A 105 -9.83 -26.06 -8.63
N TRP A 106 -9.95 -26.98 -9.58
CA TRP A 106 -10.68 -26.73 -10.83
C TRP A 106 -12.06 -27.38 -10.85
N LYS A 107 -12.14 -28.68 -10.55
CA LYS A 107 -13.40 -29.41 -10.51
C LYS A 107 -13.26 -30.79 -9.89
N THR A 108 -14.38 -31.36 -9.48
CA THR A 108 -14.51 -32.78 -9.14
C THR A 108 -15.11 -33.57 -10.30
N LYS A 109 -14.51 -34.72 -10.61
CA LYS A 109 -15.04 -35.65 -11.62
C LYS A 109 -16.22 -36.45 -11.04
N LYS A 110 -17.04 -37.05 -11.91
CA LYS A 110 -18.16 -37.94 -11.51
C LYS A 110 -17.76 -39.08 -10.55
N ASN A 111 -16.48 -39.48 -10.56
CA ASN A 111 -15.94 -40.51 -9.67
C ASN A 111 -15.36 -39.96 -8.35
N GLY A 112 -15.70 -38.72 -7.97
CA GLY A 112 -15.20 -38.06 -6.77
C GLY A 112 -13.73 -37.60 -6.85
N LYS A 113 -13.04 -37.82 -7.97
CA LYS A 113 -11.65 -37.40 -8.11
C LYS A 113 -11.54 -35.90 -8.32
N VAL A 114 -10.97 -35.21 -7.34
CA VAL A 114 -10.61 -33.79 -7.42
C VAL A 114 -9.53 -33.58 -8.48
N VAL A 115 -9.75 -32.59 -9.35
CA VAL A 115 -8.81 -32.16 -10.39
C VAL A 115 -8.31 -30.76 -10.04
N ASN A 116 -6.99 -30.66 -9.94
CA ASN A 116 -6.31 -29.39 -9.70
C ASN A 116 -5.61 -28.91 -10.97
N LYS A 117 -5.58 -27.59 -11.17
CA LYS A 117 -4.86 -26.91 -12.25
C LYS A 117 -3.95 -25.84 -11.66
N ASN A 118 -3.08 -25.26 -12.48
CA ASN A 118 -2.18 -24.19 -12.06
C ASN A 118 -2.43 -22.92 -12.88
N CYS A 119 -1.89 -21.79 -12.44
CA CYS A 119 -2.16 -20.51 -13.10
C CYS A 119 -1.61 -20.46 -14.53
N ILE A 120 -0.54 -21.20 -14.87
CA ILE A 120 -0.09 -21.37 -16.27
C ILE A 120 -1.17 -22.01 -17.15
N TRP A 121 -1.92 -22.98 -16.61
CA TRP A 121 -3.00 -23.60 -17.35
C TRP A 121 -4.20 -22.65 -17.49
N LEU A 122 -4.49 -21.85 -16.46
CA LEU A 122 -5.57 -20.86 -16.47
C LEU A 122 -5.28 -19.73 -17.47
N ALA A 123 -4.08 -19.16 -17.46
CA ALA A 123 -3.66 -18.08 -18.36
C ALA A 123 -3.60 -18.46 -19.86
N LYS A 124 -3.85 -19.74 -20.20
CA LYS A 124 -3.97 -20.21 -21.59
C LYS A 124 -5.42 -20.31 -22.06
N LYS A 125 -6.38 -20.02 -21.18
CA LYS A 125 -7.80 -20.04 -21.49
C LYS A 125 -8.23 -18.74 -22.16
N ASN A 126 -9.38 -18.78 -22.82
CA ASN A 126 -10.00 -17.54 -23.29
C ASN A 126 -10.61 -16.76 -22.12
N VAL A 127 -10.96 -15.49 -22.36
CA VAL A 127 -11.46 -14.57 -21.32
C VAL A 127 -12.67 -15.15 -20.60
N ASP A 128 -13.69 -15.60 -21.32
CA ASP A 128 -14.90 -16.20 -20.75
C ASP A 128 -14.59 -17.43 -19.88
N GLU A 129 -13.68 -18.30 -20.32
CA GLU A 129 -13.25 -19.46 -19.53
C GLU A 129 -12.50 -19.04 -18.26
N ILE A 130 -11.67 -18.00 -18.32
CA ILE A 130 -10.96 -17.46 -17.15
C ILE A 130 -11.98 -16.92 -16.15
N GLU A 131 -12.89 -16.04 -16.59
CA GLU A 131 -13.93 -15.45 -15.77
C GLU A 131 -14.76 -16.51 -15.05
N ASN A 132 -15.25 -17.52 -15.79
CA ASN A 132 -16.03 -18.61 -15.23
C ASN A 132 -15.27 -19.41 -14.16
N ILE A 133 -13.97 -19.63 -14.35
CA ILE A 133 -13.14 -20.36 -13.38
C ILE A 133 -12.83 -19.48 -12.16
N CYS A 134 -12.59 -18.18 -12.35
CA CYS A 134 -12.32 -17.23 -11.28
C CYS A 134 -13.57 -16.92 -10.43
N ALA A 135 -14.76 -17.02 -11.02
CA ALA A 135 -16.05 -16.80 -10.35
C ALA A 135 -16.51 -17.98 -9.45
N MET A 136 -15.79 -19.11 -9.44
CA MET A 136 -16.12 -20.23 -8.56
C MET A 136 -16.10 -19.80 -7.08
N MET A 137 -17.13 -20.18 -6.33
CA MET A 137 -17.30 -19.79 -4.93
C MET A 137 -16.86 -20.88 -3.94
N GLU A 138 -16.82 -22.14 -4.37
CA GLU A 138 -16.54 -23.27 -3.50
C GLU A 138 -15.44 -24.15 -4.08
N ALA A 139 -14.55 -24.60 -3.20
CA ALA A 139 -13.47 -25.52 -3.53
C ALA A 139 -13.65 -26.83 -2.77
N GLU A 140 -13.51 -27.95 -3.47
CA GLU A 140 -13.46 -29.26 -2.82
C GLU A 140 -11.99 -29.65 -2.57
N GLY A 141 -11.65 -29.84 -1.28
CA GLY A 141 -10.35 -30.33 -0.85
C GLY A 141 -9.36 -29.23 -0.44
N PRO A 142 -8.06 -29.55 -0.34
CA PRO A 142 -7.06 -28.71 0.33
C PRO A 142 -6.51 -27.57 -0.53
N LYS A 143 -7.01 -27.39 -1.75
CA LYS A 143 -6.54 -26.33 -2.66
C LYS A 143 -7.59 -25.24 -2.73
N GLY A 144 -7.14 -23.99 -2.60
CA GLY A 144 -8.02 -22.83 -2.74
C GLY A 144 -8.54 -22.64 -4.15
N LEU A 145 -9.41 -21.65 -4.29
CA LEU A 145 -10.02 -21.24 -5.55
C LEU A 145 -9.00 -20.59 -6.47
N ALA A 146 -9.37 -20.47 -7.75
CA ALA A 146 -8.54 -19.78 -8.74
C ALA A 146 -8.27 -18.33 -8.32
N LYS A 147 -9.29 -17.59 -7.89
CA LYS A 147 -9.15 -16.20 -7.45
C LYS A 147 -8.14 -16.01 -6.30
N ASP A 148 -8.07 -16.94 -5.35
CA ASP A 148 -7.16 -16.82 -4.20
C ASP A 148 -5.72 -17.26 -4.53
N VAL A 149 -5.57 -18.13 -5.54
CA VAL A 149 -4.28 -18.75 -5.89
C VAL A 149 -3.61 -18.07 -7.08
N CYS A 150 -4.41 -17.61 -8.03
CA CYS A 150 -4.05 -17.02 -9.31
C CYS A 150 -4.58 -15.59 -9.39
N GLN A 151 -4.31 -14.79 -8.35
CA GLN A 151 -4.87 -13.45 -8.16
C GLN A 151 -4.59 -12.52 -9.35
N ALA A 152 -3.41 -12.62 -9.95
CA ALA A 152 -3.06 -11.83 -11.13
C ALA A 152 -3.86 -12.27 -12.36
N THR A 153 -3.97 -13.59 -12.60
CA THR A 153 -4.74 -14.13 -13.73
C THR A 153 -6.24 -13.89 -13.59
N CYS A 154 -6.75 -13.83 -12.35
CA CYS A 154 -8.16 -13.59 -12.05
C CYS A 154 -8.47 -12.12 -11.76
N GLU A 155 -7.50 -11.21 -11.87
CA GLU A 155 -7.66 -9.78 -11.60
C GLU A 155 -8.23 -9.47 -10.20
N THR A 156 -7.90 -10.30 -9.21
CA THR A 156 -8.30 -10.12 -7.80
C THR A 156 -7.15 -9.67 -6.92
N CYS A 157 -6.09 -9.13 -7.52
CA CYS A 157 -5.01 -8.52 -6.77
C CYS A 157 -5.50 -7.22 -6.11
N PRO A 158 -5.21 -6.99 -4.82
CA PRO A 158 -5.60 -5.75 -4.13
C PRO A 158 -4.74 -4.54 -4.54
N SER A 159 -3.73 -4.74 -5.39
CA SER A 159 -2.79 -3.73 -5.85
C SER A 159 -2.79 -3.71 -7.37
N GLU A 160 -2.79 -2.51 -7.95
CA GLU A 160 -2.53 -2.26 -9.38
C GLU A 160 -1.14 -2.78 -9.81
N CYS A 161 -0.25 -2.96 -8.83
CA CYS A 161 1.03 -3.63 -9.01
C CYS A 161 0.87 -5.14 -8.87
N PHE A 162 0.68 -5.82 -10.01
CA PHE A 162 0.64 -7.28 -10.07
C PHE A 162 1.65 -7.85 -11.06
N GLN A 163 2.10 -9.07 -10.77
CA GLN A 163 3.01 -9.80 -11.64
C GLN A 163 2.80 -11.32 -11.52
N ALA A 164 2.53 -11.98 -12.64
CA ALA A 164 2.63 -13.44 -12.70
C ALA A 164 4.06 -13.88 -13.02
N THR A 165 4.57 -14.87 -12.30
CA THR A 165 5.95 -15.38 -12.52
C THR A 165 6.15 -15.98 -13.92
N SER A 166 5.06 -16.31 -14.63
CA SER A 166 5.04 -16.76 -16.03
C SER A 166 5.03 -15.65 -17.05
N ASN A 167 4.76 -14.39 -16.67
CA ASN A 167 4.78 -13.25 -17.58
C ASN A 167 6.11 -13.21 -18.29
N LYS A 168 6.04 -13.03 -19.61
CA LYS A 168 7.20 -13.00 -20.48
C LYS A 168 7.54 -11.57 -20.84
N PHE A 169 8.83 -11.33 -20.98
CA PHE A 169 9.37 -10.08 -21.47
C PHE A 169 10.41 -10.34 -22.56
N PHE A 170 10.60 -9.36 -23.42
CA PHE A 170 11.67 -9.34 -24.40
C PHE A 170 13.02 -9.12 -23.69
N TYR A 171 13.95 -10.07 -23.83
CA TYR A 171 15.24 -9.97 -23.17
C TYR A 171 16.32 -9.41 -24.11
N LYS A 172 16.44 -9.96 -25.33
CA LYS A 172 17.41 -9.53 -26.35
C LYS A 172 17.20 -10.24 -27.69
N MET A 173 17.93 -9.80 -28.71
CA MET A 173 18.12 -10.56 -29.95
C MET A 173 19.21 -11.63 -29.80
N LYS A 174 19.01 -12.78 -30.44
CA LYS A 174 20.01 -13.85 -30.55
C LYS A 174 20.00 -14.41 -31.97
N LYS A 175 21.07 -14.14 -32.74
CA LYS A 175 21.19 -14.56 -34.15
C LYS A 175 19.97 -14.14 -34.99
N GLY A 176 19.59 -12.86 -34.90
CA GLY A 176 18.43 -12.31 -35.62
C GLY A 176 17.06 -12.74 -35.10
N ASN A 177 16.97 -13.58 -34.06
CA ASN A 177 15.70 -14.03 -33.50
C ASN A 177 15.45 -13.39 -32.11
N PRO A 178 14.21 -12.98 -31.81
CA PRO A 178 13.88 -12.45 -30.49
C PRO A 178 13.97 -13.55 -29.43
N PHE A 179 14.59 -13.23 -28.30
CA PHE A 179 14.81 -14.15 -27.20
C PHE A 179 14.08 -13.65 -25.94
N TYR A 180 13.17 -14.48 -25.44
CA TYR A 180 12.27 -14.14 -24.35
C TYR A 180 12.67 -14.79 -23.05
N LYS A 181 12.37 -14.13 -21.94
CA LYS A 181 12.48 -14.66 -20.57
C LYS A 181 11.18 -14.41 -19.81
N ASN A 182 11.07 -14.98 -18.62
CA ASN A 182 9.92 -14.74 -17.75
C ASN A 182 10.34 -14.18 -16.40
N CYS A 183 9.39 -13.62 -15.65
CA CYS A 183 9.68 -12.97 -14.38
C CYS A 183 10.29 -13.94 -13.36
N LEU A 184 9.93 -15.23 -13.38
CA LEU A 184 10.58 -16.25 -12.54
C LEU A 184 12.09 -16.42 -12.84
N TRP A 185 12.49 -16.23 -14.10
CA TRP A 185 13.90 -16.32 -14.48
C TRP A 185 14.66 -15.05 -14.06
N LEU A 186 13.98 -13.90 -14.08
CA LEU A 186 14.52 -12.60 -13.69
C LEU A 186 14.71 -12.52 -12.17
N SER A 187 13.73 -12.95 -11.38
CA SER A 187 13.80 -12.94 -9.91
C SER A 187 14.87 -13.87 -9.31
N LYS A 188 15.53 -14.68 -10.14
CA LYS A 188 16.65 -15.54 -9.75
C LYS A 188 18.02 -14.94 -10.09
N ARG A 189 18.06 -13.69 -10.54
CA ARG A 189 19.29 -12.95 -10.82
C ARG A 189 19.72 -12.20 -9.56
N THR A 190 20.94 -11.71 -9.57
CA THR A 190 21.41 -10.76 -8.55
C THR A 190 20.76 -9.40 -8.79
N ASP A 191 20.66 -8.57 -7.76
CA ASP A 191 20.00 -7.26 -7.82
C ASP A 191 20.60 -6.37 -8.93
N ASP A 192 21.94 -6.31 -9.03
CA ASP A 192 22.64 -5.62 -10.13
C ASP A 192 22.19 -6.08 -11.51
N LYS A 193 21.97 -7.40 -11.66
CA LYS A 193 21.57 -7.98 -12.93
C LYS A 193 20.09 -7.80 -13.20
N ILE A 194 19.25 -7.74 -12.17
CA ILE A 194 17.85 -7.34 -12.29
C ILE A 194 17.79 -5.91 -12.79
N ALA A 195 18.46 -4.97 -12.11
CA ALA A 195 18.52 -3.56 -12.49
C ALA A 195 19.01 -3.36 -13.94
N GLU A 196 20.11 -4.01 -14.34
CA GLU A 196 20.63 -3.95 -15.71
C GLU A 196 19.60 -4.43 -16.75
N ILE A 197 18.76 -5.41 -16.41
CA ILE A 197 17.75 -5.95 -17.33
C ILE A 197 16.50 -5.07 -17.36
N CYS A 198 16.09 -4.53 -16.22
CA CYS A 198 14.92 -3.67 -16.09
C CYS A 198 15.12 -2.31 -16.79
N LEU A 199 16.35 -1.78 -16.79
CA LEU A 199 16.70 -0.53 -17.49
C LEU A 199 16.83 -0.68 -19.01
N LYS A 200 16.65 -1.88 -19.58
CA LYS A 200 16.72 -2.08 -21.03
C LYS A 200 15.39 -1.73 -21.68
N GLU A 201 15.40 -0.68 -22.49
CA GLU A 201 14.25 -0.23 -23.29
C GLU A 201 14.13 -0.95 -24.64
N ASN A 202 14.79 -2.11 -24.81
CA ASN A 202 14.71 -2.81 -26.09
C ASN A 202 13.28 -3.30 -26.33
N LEU A 203 12.73 -2.92 -27.47
CA LEU A 203 11.42 -3.36 -27.92
C LEU A 203 11.52 -4.70 -28.67
N ASP A 204 10.52 -5.55 -28.50
CA ASP A 204 10.37 -6.75 -29.33
C ASP A 204 10.03 -6.32 -30.76
N PRO A 205 10.82 -6.71 -31.78
CA PRO A 205 10.50 -6.40 -33.18
C PRO A 205 9.14 -6.94 -33.65
N SER A 206 8.60 -7.94 -32.95
CA SER A 206 7.29 -8.53 -33.22
C SER A 206 6.16 -7.95 -32.37
N ASP A 207 6.47 -7.00 -31.48
CA ASP A 207 5.55 -6.39 -30.51
C ASP A 207 4.79 -7.42 -29.64
N LYS A 208 5.36 -8.63 -29.51
CA LYS A 208 4.68 -9.74 -28.85
C LYS A 208 4.85 -9.71 -27.34
N TYR A 209 6.00 -9.26 -26.86
CA TYR A 209 6.29 -9.16 -25.45
C TYR A 209 6.96 -7.83 -25.12
N PRO A 210 6.55 -7.17 -24.03
CA PRO A 210 7.10 -5.87 -23.67
C PRO A 210 8.50 -6.00 -23.05
N PRO A 211 9.19 -4.88 -22.79
CA PRO A 211 10.39 -4.83 -21.96
C PRO A 211 10.17 -5.40 -20.54
N ALA A 212 11.26 -5.68 -19.84
CA ALA A 212 11.23 -6.26 -18.50
C ALA A 212 10.46 -5.40 -17.49
N MET A 213 10.63 -4.07 -17.52
CA MET A 213 9.97 -3.13 -16.62
C MET A 213 8.44 -3.23 -16.71
N ILE A 214 7.89 -3.39 -17.91
CA ILE A 214 6.44 -3.52 -18.12
C ILE A 214 5.98 -4.96 -17.87
N GLY A 215 6.73 -5.97 -18.35
CA GLY A 215 6.33 -7.37 -18.21
C GLY A 215 6.47 -7.93 -16.78
N CYS A 216 7.37 -7.36 -15.99
CA CYS A 216 7.75 -7.81 -14.66
C CYS A 216 7.86 -6.64 -13.66
N PRO A 217 6.79 -5.84 -13.46
CA PRO A 217 6.87 -4.56 -12.77
C PRO A 217 7.25 -4.70 -11.29
N VAL A 218 6.81 -5.78 -10.64
CA VAL A 218 7.20 -6.09 -9.27
C VAL A 218 8.70 -6.41 -9.17
N THR A 219 9.21 -7.25 -10.07
CA THR A 219 10.63 -7.65 -10.03
C THR A 219 11.54 -6.48 -10.40
N CYS A 220 11.05 -5.57 -11.22
CA CYS A 220 11.78 -4.37 -11.65
C CYS A 220 11.53 -3.15 -10.75
N GLU A 221 10.78 -3.30 -9.66
CA GLU A 221 10.44 -2.21 -8.74
C GLU A 221 9.81 -0.98 -9.45
N SER A 222 9.15 -1.20 -10.59
CA SER A 222 8.49 -0.15 -11.35
C SER A 222 7.02 0.02 -10.95
N CYS A 223 6.66 -0.53 -9.80
CA CYS A 223 5.36 -0.39 -9.19
C CYS A 223 5.34 0.84 -8.31
N GLY A 224 4.53 1.82 -8.71
CA GLY A 224 4.49 3.13 -8.08
C GLY A 224 4.43 4.15 -9.18
N GLY A 225 3.21 4.50 -9.59
CA GLY A 225 2.95 5.63 -10.46
C GLY A 225 3.28 6.92 -9.74
N VAL A 226 4.56 7.21 -9.52
CA VAL A 226 5.00 8.60 -9.64
C VAL A 226 5.04 8.85 -11.14
N GLU A 227 3.90 9.35 -11.63
CA GLU A 227 3.87 10.07 -12.91
C GLU A 227 5.01 11.10 -12.85
N PRO A 228 5.92 11.14 -13.84
CA PRO A 228 6.96 12.16 -13.86
C PRO A 228 6.28 13.54 -13.86
N GLN A 229 6.43 14.30 -12.77
CA GLN A 229 6.02 15.70 -12.71
C GLN A 229 6.92 16.58 -13.59
#